data_AF-A0A1C5LZW3-F1
#
_entry.id   AF-A0A1C5LZW3-F1
#
_cell.length_a   1.000
_cell.length_b   1.000
_cell.length_c   1.000
_cell.angle_alpha   90.00
_cell.angle_beta   90.00
_cell.angle_gamma   90.00
#
_symmetry.space_group_name_H-M   'P 1'
#
loop_
_entity.id
_entity.type
_entity.pdbx_description
1 polymer ?
#
loop_
_entity_poly.entity_id
_entity_poly.type
_entity_poly.pdbx_seq_one_letter_code
_entity_poly.pdbx_strand_id
1 'polypeptide(L)'
;MGGGKGGLYMGTYNPSDTKTDFCTFSRNVEKVSKKYPLNPSGYFGEKGKNHRVIVSDNPIETSEDFYKTISCGGKESQLSNGKGVQTVFEDGTRIVYRVITSTPDSPAVDITVNIESPVKKQKIHFIRKD
;
A
#
# COMPACT_ATOMS: atom_id res chain seq x y z
N MET A 1 8.35 -5.05 -38.00
CA MET A 1 8.29 -3.90 -37.07
C MET A 1 7.17 -4.21 -36.10
N GLY A 2 7.44 -4.88 -34.98
CA GLY A 2 8.05 -4.32 -33.77
C GLY A 2 7.10 -4.70 -32.64
N GLY A 3 7.39 -5.81 -31.97
CA GLY A 3 6.55 -6.35 -30.90
C GLY A 3 6.53 -5.46 -29.67
N GLY A 4 5.37 -5.35 -29.04
CA GLY A 4 5.18 -4.75 -27.73
C GLY A 4 4.22 -5.59 -26.91
N LYS A 5 4.73 -6.66 -26.30
CA LYS A 5 4.05 -7.34 -25.19
C LYS A 5 4.18 -6.45 -23.96
N GLY A 6 3.11 -5.77 -23.57
CA GLY A 6 3.05 -4.89 -22.40
C GLY A 6 2.05 -5.39 -21.37
N GLY A 7 2.49 -6.32 -20.52
CA GLY A 7 2.04 -6.49 -19.13
C GLY A 7 0.53 -6.65 -18.87
N LEU A 8 -0.01 -7.85 -19.09
CA LEU A 8 -1.23 -8.30 -18.45
C LEU A 8 -0.98 -8.46 -16.95
N TYR A 9 -1.52 -7.59 -16.11
CA TYR A 9 -1.81 -7.91 -14.72
C TYR A 9 -3.33 -8.01 -14.54
N MET A 10 -3.92 -9.04 -15.12
CA MET A 10 -5.29 -9.45 -14.83
C MET A 10 -5.22 -10.77 -14.08
N GLY A 11 -5.00 -10.70 -12.76
CA GLY A 11 -5.26 -11.81 -11.87
C GLY A 11 -6.76 -11.85 -11.58
N THR A 12 -7.51 -12.62 -12.35
CA THR A 12 -8.94 -12.88 -12.10
C THR A 12 -9.08 -13.68 -10.81
N TYR A 13 -9.64 -13.06 -9.77
CA TYR A 13 -10.01 -13.73 -8.54
C TYR A 13 -11.23 -14.62 -8.80
N ASN A 14 -11.06 -15.94 -8.71
CA ASN A 14 -12.13 -16.94 -8.81
C ASN A 14 -12.75 -17.16 -7.41
N PRO A 15 -14.06 -16.96 -7.21
CA PRO A 15 -14.71 -16.98 -5.89
C PRO A 15 -15.07 -18.39 -5.38
N SER A 16 -14.52 -19.47 -5.95
CA SER A 16 -14.91 -20.86 -5.61
C SER A 16 -13.93 -21.63 -4.72
N ASP A 17 -12.87 -20.99 -4.20
CA ASP A 17 -11.96 -21.64 -3.25
C ASP A 17 -12.28 -21.19 -1.82
N THR A 18 -12.81 -22.10 -1.01
CA THR A 18 -13.01 -21.98 0.43
C THR A 18 -11.67 -21.92 1.18
N LYS A 19 -10.93 -20.81 1.01
CA LYS A 19 -9.63 -20.53 1.63
C LYS A 19 -9.59 -19.10 2.20
N THR A 20 -10.63 -18.73 2.92
CA THR A 20 -10.86 -17.40 3.51
C THR A 20 -10.09 -17.19 4.82
N ASP A 21 -8.76 -17.33 4.82
CA ASP A 21 -7.99 -17.21 6.08
C ASP A 21 -6.66 -16.43 6.05
N PHE A 22 -6.21 -15.82 4.94
CA PHE A 22 -4.82 -15.33 4.92
C PHE A 22 -4.54 -13.86 4.60
N CYS A 23 -5.53 -13.04 4.24
CA CYS A 23 -5.30 -11.62 3.91
C CYS A 23 -6.45 -10.68 4.33
N THR A 24 -6.70 -10.54 5.64
CA THR A 24 -7.53 -9.45 6.18
C THR A 24 -6.65 -8.24 6.49
N PHE A 25 -7.22 -7.03 6.52
CA PHE A 25 -6.46 -5.82 6.84
C PHE A 25 -5.70 -5.96 8.17
N SER A 26 -6.33 -6.44 9.24
CA SER A 26 -5.67 -6.65 10.54
C SER A 26 -4.49 -7.63 10.47
N ARG A 27 -4.61 -8.74 9.72
CA ARG A 27 -3.49 -9.68 9.51
C ARG A 27 -2.39 -9.08 8.65
N ASN A 28 -2.75 -8.28 7.66
CA ASN A 28 -1.80 -7.57 6.82
C ASN A 28 -1.01 -6.55 7.63
N VAL A 29 -1.65 -5.86 8.59
CA VAL A 29 -0.99 -4.97 9.55
C VAL A 29 0.04 -5.75 10.38
N GLU A 30 -0.28 -6.93 10.90
CA GLU A 30 0.69 -7.78 11.61
C GLU A 30 1.89 -8.14 10.73
N LYS A 31 1.65 -8.50 9.46
CA LYS A 31 2.70 -8.85 8.50
C LYS A 31 3.61 -7.68 8.16
N VAL A 32 3.02 -6.54 7.76
CA VAL A 32 3.77 -5.35 7.37
C VAL A 32 4.57 -4.79 8.56
N SER A 33 4.02 -4.88 9.77
CA SER A 33 4.67 -4.39 11.01
C SER A 33 5.96 -5.13 11.35
N LYS A 34 6.15 -6.36 10.86
CA LYS A 34 7.40 -7.12 11.05
C LYS A 34 8.58 -6.51 10.29
N LYS A 35 8.31 -5.86 9.15
CA LYS A 35 9.33 -5.25 8.28
C LYS A 35 9.38 -3.73 8.43
N TYR A 36 8.23 -3.11 8.64
CA TYR A 36 8.06 -1.67 8.79
C TYR A 36 7.43 -1.41 10.17
N PRO A 37 8.23 -1.09 11.20
CA PRO A 37 7.72 -1.00 12.56
C PRO A 37 6.53 -0.04 12.68
N LEU A 38 5.45 -0.55 13.27
CA LEU A 38 4.30 0.25 13.69
C LEU A 38 4.59 0.81 15.08
N ASN A 39 4.57 2.13 15.24
CA ASN A 39 4.81 2.72 16.54
C ASN A 39 3.57 2.56 17.46
N PRO A 40 3.72 2.71 18.80
CA PRO A 40 2.61 2.57 19.74
C PRO A 40 1.44 3.53 19.51
N SER A 41 1.66 4.62 18.76
CA SER A 41 0.62 5.58 18.39
C SER A 41 -0.14 5.19 17.11
N GLY A 42 0.18 4.04 16.50
CA GLY A 42 -0.51 3.52 15.32
C GLY A 42 -0.01 4.05 13.98
N TYR A 43 1.25 4.49 13.90
CA TYR A 43 1.84 5.02 12.68
C TYR A 43 3.09 4.27 12.24
N PHE A 44 3.23 4.09 10.93
CA PHE A 44 4.45 3.59 10.30
C PHE A 44 5.42 4.74 10.05
N GLY A 45 6.72 4.42 10.05
CA GLY A 45 7.79 5.38 9.74
C GLY A 45 7.89 6.55 10.73
N GLU A 46 8.77 7.50 10.41
CA GLU A 46 9.05 8.68 11.22
C GLU A 46 8.04 9.82 10.97
N LYS A 47 7.89 10.71 11.95
CA LYS A 47 7.00 11.88 11.81
C LYS A 47 7.64 12.94 10.91
N GLY A 48 7.02 13.20 9.74
CA GLY A 48 7.28 14.38 8.92
C GLY A 48 6.34 15.54 9.26
N LYS A 49 6.32 16.58 8.41
CA LYS A 49 5.49 17.79 8.64
C LYS A 49 3.99 17.47 8.70
N ASN A 50 3.46 16.83 7.66
CA ASN A 50 2.03 16.49 7.50
C ASN A 50 1.83 15.03 7.02
N HIS A 51 2.87 14.21 7.14
CA HIS A 51 2.92 12.83 6.66
C HIS A 51 3.90 12.03 7.51
N ARG A 52 3.94 10.73 7.27
CA ARG A 52 4.98 9.83 7.77
C ARG A 52 6.05 9.59 6.71
N VAL A 53 7.25 9.26 7.14
CA VAL A 53 8.40 9.05 6.26
C VAL A 53 9.00 7.68 6.52
N ILE A 54 9.18 6.90 5.47
CA ILE A 54 10.00 5.69 5.48
C ILE A 54 11.20 5.96 4.57
N VAL A 55 12.39 5.96 5.15
CA VAL A 55 13.65 6.13 4.42
C VAL A 55 14.10 4.77 3.89
N SER A 56 14.52 4.70 2.64
CA SER A 56 15.01 3.47 2.00
C SER A 56 16.01 3.76 0.89
N ASP A 57 16.90 2.82 0.61
CA ASP A 57 17.82 2.92 -0.54
C ASP A 57 17.06 2.82 -1.88
N ASN A 58 15.96 2.06 -1.91
CA ASN A 58 15.08 1.86 -3.06
C ASN A 58 13.63 2.23 -2.73
N PRO A 59 13.23 3.51 -2.79
CA PRO A 59 11.89 3.97 -2.36
C PRO A 59 10.75 3.32 -3.14
N ILE A 60 10.92 3.12 -4.46
CA ILE A 60 9.91 2.51 -5.33
C ILE A 60 9.62 1.07 -4.89
N GLU A 61 10.64 0.21 -4.86
CA GLU A 61 10.52 -1.18 -4.45
C GLU A 61 9.99 -1.32 -3.02
N THR A 62 10.47 -0.48 -2.11
CA THR A 62 10.04 -0.49 -0.70
C THR A 62 8.57 -0.10 -0.56
N SER A 63 8.12 0.93 -1.29
CA SER A 63 6.73 1.36 -1.26
C SER A 63 5.79 0.36 -1.91
N GLU A 64 6.24 -0.34 -2.95
CA GLU A 64 5.49 -1.38 -3.63
C GLU A 64 5.33 -2.62 -2.74
N ASP A 65 6.39 -3.05 -2.06
CA ASP A 65 6.35 -4.14 -1.09
C ASP A 65 5.42 -3.82 0.10
N PHE A 66 5.54 -2.61 0.65
CA PHE A 66 4.64 -2.14 1.71
C PHE A 66 3.18 -2.18 1.24
N TYR A 67 2.91 -1.61 0.06
CA TYR A 67 1.56 -1.56 -0.50
C TYR A 67 0.99 -2.97 -0.74
N LYS A 68 1.69 -3.84 -1.47
CA LYS A 68 1.24 -5.20 -1.77
C LYS A 68 0.97 -6.01 -0.51
N THR A 69 1.79 -5.81 0.52
CA THR A 69 1.61 -6.51 1.80
C THR A 69 0.37 -6.00 2.54
N ILE A 70 0.21 -4.69 2.68
CA ILE A 70 -0.88 -4.11 3.46
C ILE A 70 -2.24 -4.24 2.75
N SER A 71 -2.25 -4.25 1.42
CA SER A 71 -3.45 -4.25 0.59
C SER A 71 -3.94 -5.65 0.18
N CYS A 72 -3.22 -6.72 0.51
CA CYS A 72 -3.61 -8.08 0.14
C CYS A 72 -5.05 -8.39 0.51
N GLY A 73 -5.83 -9.01 -0.40
CA GLY A 73 -7.21 -9.42 -0.16
C GLY A 73 -8.27 -8.35 -0.42
N GLY A 74 -7.89 -7.08 -0.63
CA GLY A 74 -8.85 -6.05 -1.06
C GLY A 74 -9.01 -5.98 -2.58
N LYS A 75 -10.06 -5.29 -3.04
CA LYS A 75 -10.33 -5.07 -4.47
C LYS A 75 -9.50 -3.90 -4.99
N GLU A 76 -8.54 -4.18 -5.87
CA GLU A 76 -7.68 -3.18 -6.51
C GLU A 76 -8.34 -2.53 -7.74
N SER A 77 -8.09 -1.25 -7.97
CA SER A 77 -8.45 -0.51 -9.18
C SER A 77 -7.45 0.61 -9.47
N GLN A 78 -7.27 0.97 -10.74
CA GLN A 78 -6.46 2.12 -11.12
C GLN A 78 -7.10 3.43 -10.67
N LEU A 79 -6.28 4.40 -10.27
CA LEU A 79 -6.74 5.76 -10.05
C LEU A 79 -7.07 6.42 -11.39
N SER A 80 -8.14 7.22 -11.44
CA SER A 80 -8.61 7.91 -12.65
C SER A 80 -7.57 8.84 -13.28
N ASN A 81 -6.60 9.31 -12.50
CA ASN A 81 -5.51 10.16 -12.98
C ASN A 81 -4.28 9.37 -13.49
N GLY A 82 -4.32 8.04 -13.47
CA GLY A 82 -3.23 7.16 -13.92
C GLY A 82 -1.97 7.19 -13.05
N LYS A 83 -1.98 7.86 -11.90
CA LYS A 83 -0.77 8.06 -11.05
C LYS A 83 -0.55 6.98 -10.00
N GLY A 84 -1.34 5.91 -10.05
CA GLY A 84 -1.29 4.82 -9.08
C GLY A 84 -2.56 3.99 -9.05
N VAL A 85 -2.72 3.27 -7.95
CA VAL A 85 -3.81 2.32 -7.71
C VAL A 85 -4.43 2.56 -6.35
N GLN A 86 -5.65 2.06 -6.16
CA GLN A 86 -6.30 1.99 -4.86
C GLN A 86 -6.83 0.58 -4.63
N THR A 87 -6.78 0.15 -3.37
CA THR A 87 -7.39 -1.09 -2.90
C THR A 87 -8.45 -0.75 -1.86
N VAL A 88 -9.65 -1.32 -2.03
CA VAL A 88 -10.76 -1.17 -1.09
C VAL A 88 -11.13 -2.55 -0.54
N PHE A 89 -11.19 -2.66 0.78
CA PHE A 89 -11.66 -3.85 1.49
C PHE A 89 -13.19 -3.81 1.66
N GLU A 90 -13.82 -4.95 1.95
CA GLU A 90 -15.27 -5.04 2.18
C GLU A 90 -15.76 -4.16 3.32
N ASP A 91 -14.92 -3.96 4.34
CA ASP A 91 -15.18 -3.09 5.49
C ASP A 91 -15.05 -1.58 5.17
N GLY A 92 -14.75 -1.23 3.91
CA GLY A 92 -14.54 0.13 3.44
C GLY A 92 -13.14 0.68 3.67
N THR A 93 -12.25 -0.02 4.38
CA THR A 93 -10.84 0.36 4.52
C THR A 93 -10.23 0.53 3.14
N ARG A 94 -9.49 1.62 2.95
CA ARG A 94 -8.93 2.01 1.65
C ARG A 94 -7.43 2.27 1.76
N ILE A 95 -6.67 1.66 0.87
CA ILE A 95 -5.24 1.89 0.69
C ILE A 95 -5.02 2.47 -0.69
N VAL A 96 -4.41 3.65 -0.79
CA VAL A 96 -4.07 4.28 -2.07
C VAL A 96 -2.56 4.29 -2.21
N TYR A 97 -2.06 3.72 -3.29
CA TYR A 97 -0.65 3.77 -3.64
C TYR A 97 -0.44 4.65 -4.86
N ARG A 98 0.42 5.67 -4.71
CA ARG A 98 0.80 6.60 -5.76
C ARG A 98 2.27 6.48 -6.02
N VAL A 99 2.63 5.89 -7.16
CA VAL A 99 4.03 5.80 -7.60
C VAL A 99 4.52 7.16 -8.14
N ILE A 100 3.62 7.94 -8.75
CA ILE A 100 3.91 9.29 -9.26
C ILE A 100 3.34 10.33 -8.29
N THR A 101 4.23 11.10 -7.67
CA THR A 101 3.89 12.24 -6.81
C THR A 101 4.49 13.54 -7.36
N SER A 102 4.26 14.66 -6.67
CA SER A 102 4.85 15.95 -7.05
C SER A 102 6.37 16.01 -6.81
N THR A 103 6.87 15.14 -5.94
CA THR A 103 8.31 15.01 -5.65
C THR A 103 8.83 13.80 -6.42
N PRO A 104 9.82 13.96 -7.31
CA PRO A 104 10.46 12.84 -7.99
C PRO A 104 10.95 11.79 -7.00
N ASP A 105 10.84 10.51 -7.37
CA ASP A 105 11.34 9.36 -6.60
C ASP A 105 10.81 9.27 -5.15
N SER A 106 9.67 9.92 -4.87
CA SER A 106 8.98 9.83 -3.59
C SER A 106 7.58 9.26 -3.75
N PRO A 107 7.44 7.94 -3.94
CA PRO A 107 6.12 7.31 -3.96
C PRO A 107 5.45 7.41 -2.58
N ALA A 108 4.13 7.29 -2.56
CA ALA A 108 3.36 7.46 -1.33
C ALA A 108 2.24 6.42 -1.18
N VAL A 109 2.00 6.01 0.06
CA VAL A 109 0.87 5.16 0.45
C VAL A 109 -0.02 5.94 1.42
N ASP A 110 -1.32 6.03 1.12
CA ASP A 110 -2.35 6.62 1.98
C ASP A 110 -3.25 5.51 2.50
N ILE A 111 -3.41 5.46 3.82
CA ILE A 111 -4.20 4.46 4.53
C ILE A 111 -5.37 5.20 5.17
N THR A 112 -6.59 4.80 4.80
CA THR A 112 -7.84 5.19 5.47
C THR A 112 -8.48 3.94 6.06
N VAL A 113 -8.58 3.86 7.38
CA VAL A 113 -9.13 2.71 8.09
C VAL A 113 -10.57 3.01 8.53
N ASN A 114 -11.49 2.09 8.26
CA ASN A 114 -12.92 2.23 8.60
C ASN A 114 -13.41 1.23 9.66
N ILE A 115 -12.49 0.46 10.23
CA ILE A 115 -12.72 -0.46 11.34
C ILE A 115 -11.90 -0.03 12.55
N GLU A 116 -12.20 -0.61 13.71
CA GLU A 116 -11.29 -0.53 14.86
C GLU A 116 -9.97 -1.22 14.51
N SER A 117 -8.87 -0.49 14.65
CA SER A 117 -7.55 -0.96 14.24
C SER A 117 -6.46 -0.25 15.05
N PRO A 118 -5.33 -0.93 15.33
CA PRO A 118 -4.16 -0.27 15.88
C PRO A 118 -3.54 0.75 14.90
N VAL A 119 -3.86 0.68 13.60
CA VAL A 119 -3.33 1.60 12.59
C VAL A 119 -4.23 2.83 12.46
N LYS A 120 -3.62 4.02 12.55
CA LYS A 120 -4.31 5.29 12.29
C LYS A 120 -4.34 5.61 10.80
N LYS A 121 -5.32 6.44 10.42
CA LYS A 121 -5.32 7.11 9.12
C LYS A 121 -4.01 7.87 8.94
N GLN A 122 -3.30 7.61 7.85
CA GLN A 122 -1.99 8.20 7.63
C GLN A 122 -1.61 8.19 6.16
N LYS A 123 -0.78 9.17 5.79
CA LYS A 123 -0.07 9.19 4.52
C LYS A 123 1.41 8.99 4.78
N ILE A 124 2.02 8.07 4.06
CA ILE A 124 3.42 7.69 4.20
C ILE A 124 4.12 8.01 2.89
N HIS A 125 5.18 8.81 2.94
CA HIS A 125 6.10 9.02 1.84
C HIS A 125 7.31 8.10 2.02
N PHE A 126 7.73 7.48 0.92
CA PHE A 126 8.98 6.75 0.87
C PHE A 126 10.00 7.65 0.20
N ILE A 127 11.16 7.83 0.81
CA ILE A 127 12.20 8.73 0.29
C ILE A 127 13.53 8.00 0.27
N ARG A 128 14.40 8.41 -0.65
CA ARG A 128 15.74 7.87 -0.75
C ARG A 128 16.53 8.24 0.51
N LYS A 129 17.34 7.30 1.00
CA LYS A 129 18.35 7.61 2.00
C LYS A 129 19.39 8.55 1.37
N ASP A 130 19.70 9.63 2.08
CA ASP A 130 20.76 10.56 1.70
C ASP A 130 22.15 9.91 1.76
#